data_AF-K5Z0A4-F1
#
_entry.id   AF-K5Z0A4-F1
#
_cell.length_a   1.000
_cell.length_b   1.000
_cell.length_c   1.000
_cell.angle_alpha   90.00
_cell.angle_beta   90.00
_cell.angle_gamma   90.00
#
_symmetry.space_group_name_H-M   'P 1'
#
loop_
_entity.id
_entity.type
_entity.pdbx_description
1 polymer ?
#
loop_
_entity_poly.entity_id
_entity_poly.type
_entity_poly.pdbx_seq_one_letter_code
_entity_poly.pdbx_strand_id
1 'polypeptide(L)'
;MELYSDAYYIERVQAGDTGCFACLLDRYSRPVHSLILKMVHSKEDAEELAQDVFMKVFRNLSSFKGDCSFSTWIYRIAYNTAISELRRKRQEFVAIEESQISNVSEEEVSEMLGRSSTTEQLDKLEAALEQLPPDERALILLFYMKEKTVDELTVITGLGASNIKVKLHRIRKKLFVLIKGMEEN
;
A
#
# COMPACT_ATOMS: atom_id res chain seq x y z
N MET A 1 -13.41 1.27 22.41
CA MET A 1 -13.94 2.52 22.97
C MET A 1 -13.79 3.57 21.89
N GLU A 2 -14.79 3.72 21.02
CA GLU A 2 -14.75 4.74 19.97
C GLU A 2 -15.96 5.65 20.15
N LEU A 3 -15.71 6.90 20.55
CA LEU A 3 -16.74 7.90 20.80
C LEU A 3 -16.72 9.03 19.77
N TYR A 4 -15.60 9.26 19.06
CA TYR A 4 -15.40 10.44 18.21
C TYR A 4 -14.65 10.18 16.89
N SER A 5 -14.79 11.13 15.95
CA SER A 5 -14.21 11.10 14.59
C SER A 5 -12.71 11.43 14.59
N ASP A 6 -12.03 11.16 13.46
CA ASP A 6 -10.61 11.55 13.29
C ASP A 6 -10.43 13.07 13.45
N ALA A 7 -11.31 13.86 12.83
CA ALA A 7 -11.27 15.32 12.89
C ALA A 7 -11.28 15.83 14.34
N TYR A 8 -12.15 15.25 15.19
CA TYR A 8 -12.20 15.60 16.62
C TYR A 8 -10.86 15.37 17.31
N TYR A 9 -10.25 14.19 17.15
CA TYR A 9 -8.97 13.91 17.80
C TYR A 9 -7.85 14.79 17.25
N ILE A 10 -7.85 15.06 15.95
CA ILE A 10 -6.88 15.94 15.30
C ILE A 10 -6.96 17.35 15.88
N GLU A 11 -8.16 17.93 15.99
CA GLU A 11 -8.38 19.26 16.57
C GLU A 11 -7.87 19.32 18.01
N ARG A 12 -8.14 18.29 18.82
CA ARG A 12 -7.69 18.22 20.22
C ARG A 12 -6.16 18.16 20.32
N VAL A 13 -5.52 17.35 19.48
CA VAL A 13 -4.05 17.27 19.42
C VAL A 13 -3.44 18.59 18.97
N GLN A 14 -4.03 19.25 17.96
CA GLN A 14 -3.58 20.57 17.49
C GLN A 14 -3.78 21.67 18.55
N ALA A 15 -4.78 21.54 19.41
CA ALA A 15 -5.02 22.42 20.55
C ALA A 15 -4.08 22.14 21.76
N GLY A 16 -3.15 21.19 21.64
CA GLY A 16 -2.16 20.87 22.67
C GLY A 16 -2.48 19.66 23.54
N ASP A 17 -3.64 19.02 23.35
CA ASP A 17 -3.98 17.75 24.02
C ASP A 17 -3.33 16.57 23.27
N THR A 18 -2.01 16.45 23.41
CA THR A 18 -1.22 15.44 22.70
C THR A 18 -1.60 14.01 23.07
N GLY A 19 -2.22 13.80 24.24
CA GLY A 19 -2.72 12.50 24.68
C GLY A 19 -3.80 11.93 23.75
N CYS A 20 -4.58 12.80 23.11
CA CYS A 20 -5.60 12.41 22.13
C CYS A 20 -5.02 11.74 20.87
N PHE A 21 -3.70 11.84 20.63
CA PHE A 21 -3.05 11.15 19.52
C PHE A 21 -3.09 9.62 19.66
N ALA A 22 -3.16 9.10 20.90
CA ALA A 22 -3.27 7.66 21.15
C ALA A 22 -4.48 7.04 20.45
N CYS A 23 -5.61 7.75 20.37
CA CYS A 23 -6.81 7.27 19.68
C CYS A 23 -6.60 7.12 18.17
N LEU A 24 -5.81 8.01 17.57
CA LEU A 24 -5.43 7.90 16.16
C LEU A 24 -4.44 6.75 15.96
N LEU A 25 -3.47 6.59 16.88
CA LEU A 25 -2.51 5.49 16.84
C LEU A 25 -3.19 4.12 16.93
N ASP A 26 -4.15 3.95 17.84
CA ASP A 26 -4.91 2.71 17.99
C ASP A 26 -5.67 2.35 16.70
N ARG A 27 -6.23 3.36 16.02
CA ARG A 27 -6.98 3.18 14.77
C ARG A 27 -6.10 2.81 13.59
N TYR A 28 -4.93 3.43 13.47
CA TYR A 28 -4.12 3.35 12.24
C TYR A 28 -2.87 2.49 12.36
N SER A 29 -2.39 2.17 13.56
CA SER A 29 -1.16 1.39 13.79
C SER A 29 -1.18 0.07 13.02
N ARG A 30 -2.21 -0.75 13.23
CA ARG A 30 -2.36 -2.06 12.57
C ARG A 30 -2.49 -1.93 11.04
N PRO A 31 -3.39 -1.11 10.47
CA PRO A 31 -3.47 -0.96 9.02
C PRO A 31 -2.19 -0.47 8.35
N VAL A 32 -1.51 0.52 8.95
CA VAL A 32 -0.25 1.09 8.44
C VAL A 32 0.87 0.06 8.52
N HIS A 33 1.06 -0.57 9.67
CA HIS A 33 2.06 -1.61 9.85
C HIS A 33 1.83 -2.77 8.87
N SER A 34 0.59 -3.21 8.70
CA SER A 34 0.22 -4.26 7.73
C SER A 34 0.59 -3.88 6.29
N LEU A 35 0.40 -2.63 5.89
CA LEU A 35 0.82 -2.15 4.56
C LEU A 35 2.33 -2.18 4.44
N ILE A 36 3.05 -1.60 5.40
CA ILE A 36 4.51 -1.50 5.38
C ILE A 36 5.13 -2.89 5.38
N LEU A 37 4.64 -3.82 6.20
CA LEU A 37 5.12 -5.20 6.25
C LEU A 37 5.02 -5.89 4.89
N LYS A 38 3.87 -5.74 4.20
CA LYS A 38 3.69 -6.27 2.83
C LYS A 38 4.49 -5.49 1.78
N MET A 39 5.01 -4.31 2.10
CA MET A 39 5.92 -3.58 1.21
C MET A 39 7.37 -3.98 1.42
N VAL A 40 7.83 -4.27 2.65
CA VAL A 40 9.26 -4.48 2.93
C VAL A 40 9.65 -5.92 3.20
N HIS A 41 8.70 -6.81 3.51
CA HIS A 41 8.93 -8.25 3.78
C HIS A 41 9.94 -8.53 4.89
N SER A 42 10.08 -7.60 5.82
CA SER A 42 10.94 -7.70 7.01
C SER A 42 10.16 -7.15 8.19
N LYS A 43 10.00 -7.97 9.24
CA LYS A 43 9.26 -7.55 10.45
C LYS A 43 10.00 -6.42 11.17
N GLU A 44 11.31 -6.54 11.27
CA GLU A 44 12.17 -5.53 11.90
C GLU A 44 12.07 -4.19 11.17
N ASP A 45 12.22 -4.20 9.83
CA ASP A 45 12.08 -2.98 9.03
C ASP A 45 10.65 -2.42 9.10
N ALA A 46 9.64 -3.28 9.13
CA ALA A 46 8.25 -2.84 9.18
C ALA A 46 7.91 -2.14 10.50
N GLU A 47 8.43 -2.66 11.62
CA GLU A 47 8.27 -2.04 12.93
C GLU A 47 8.99 -0.68 12.99
N GLU A 48 10.25 -0.61 12.53
CA GLU A 48 11.03 0.64 12.47
C GLU A 48 10.33 1.69 11.60
N LEU A 49 9.96 1.33 10.37
CA LEU A 49 9.31 2.24 9.44
C LEU A 49 7.92 2.67 9.93
N ALA A 50 7.16 1.79 10.58
CA ALA A 50 5.86 2.16 11.14
C ALA A 50 6.02 3.21 12.25
N GLN A 51 7.01 3.05 13.14
CA GLN A 51 7.32 4.06 14.15
C GLN A 51 7.70 5.40 13.51
N ASP A 52 8.58 5.37 12.51
CA ASP A 52 8.97 6.55 11.74
C ASP A 52 7.78 7.26 11.08
N VAL A 53 6.84 6.49 10.54
CA VAL A 53 5.60 7.04 9.97
C VAL A 53 4.78 7.74 11.03
N PHE A 54 4.53 7.13 12.19
CA PHE A 54 3.74 7.78 13.24
C PHE A 54 4.44 8.99 13.85
N MET A 55 5.77 8.97 13.95
CA MET A 55 6.56 10.15 14.33
C MET A 55 6.40 11.28 13.32
N LYS A 56 6.43 10.99 12.01
CA LYS A 56 6.18 11.97 10.95
C LYS A 56 4.74 12.48 10.97
N VAL A 57 3.76 11.61 11.16
CA VAL A 57 2.34 11.95 11.29
C VAL A 57 2.14 12.92 12.45
N PHE A 58 2.66 12.61 13.64
CA PHE A 58 2.55 13.46 14.82
C PHE A 58 3.19 14.84 14.60
N ARG A 59 4.44 14.87 14.11
CA ARG A 59 5.18 16.13 13.85
C ARG A 59 4.51 17.01 12.81
N ASN A 60 3.85 16.42 11.82
CA ASN A 60 3.22 17.15 10.72
C ASN A 60 1.70 17.29 10.89
N LEU A 61 1.12 16.88 12.02
CA LEU A 61 -0.33 16.87 12.19
C LEU A 61 -0.94 18.26 12.09
N SER A 62 -0.22 19.30 12.52
CA SER A 62 -0.61 20.71 12.37
C SER A 62 -0.71 21.18 10.90
N SER A 63 -0.05 20.47 9.97
CA SER A 63 -0.12 20.76 8.53
C SER A 63 -1.29 20.08 7.82
N PHE A 64 -2.00 19.17 8.50
CA PHE A 64 -3.16 18.49 7.93
C PHE A 64 -4.36 19.45 7.86
N LYS A 65 -4.80 19.76 6.63
CA LYS A 65 -5.88 20.72 6.35
C LYS A 65 -7.25 20.09 6.10
N GLY A 66 -7.35 18.76 6.07
CA GLY A 66 -8.61 18.08 5.76
C GLY A 66 -8.97 18.00 4.26
N ASP A 67 -8.06 18.34 3.34
CA ASP A 67 -8.28 18.24 1.89
C ASP A 67 -8.48 16.80 1.39
N CYS A 68 -8.16 15.81 2.22
CA CYS A 68 -8.41 14.39 1.99
C CYS A 68 -8.71 13.72 3.33
N SER A 69 -9.18 12.46 3.31
CA SER A 69 -9.36 11.71 4.56
C SER A 69 -8.02 11.55 5.30
N PHE A 70 -8.08 11.55 6.64
CA PHE A 70 -6.87 11.37 7.44
C PHE A 70 -6.16 10.05 7.14
N SER A 71 -6.94 8.99 6.85
CA SER A 71 -6.39 7.71 6.39
C SER A 71 -5.54 7.85 5.13
N THR A 72 -6.00 8.61 4.14
CA THR A 72 -5.28 8.84 2.88
C THR A 72 -4.04 9.68 3.09
N TRP A 73 -4.10 10.67 3.99
CA TRP A 73 -2.93 11.45 4.38
C TRP A 73 -1.86 10.60 5.09
N ILE A 74 -2.24 9.72 6.02
CA ILE A 74 -1.30 8.80 6.66
C ILE A 74 -0.70 7.83 5.64
N TYR A 75 -1.51 7.24 4.76
CA TYR A 75 -1.00 6.32 3.75
C TYR A 75 -0.03 6.99 2.77
N ARG A 76 -0.19 8.29 2.48
CA ARG A 76 0.81 9.07 1.74
C ARG A 76 2.16 9.11 2.45
N ILE A 77 2.16 9.36 3.76
CA ILE A 77 3.38 9.38 4.58
C ILE A 77 4.00 7.97 4.65
N ALA A 78 3.17 6.94 4.82
CA ALA A 78 3.60 5.55 4.86
C ALA A 78 4.23 5.10 3.54
N TYR A 79 3.55 5.36 2.42
CA TYR A 79 4.02 5.07 1.07
C TYR A 79 5.38 5.73 0.81
N ASN A 80 5.48 7.04 1.01
CA ASN A 80 6.73 7.76 0.76
C ASN A 80 7.88 7.27 1.65
N THR A 81 7.59 6.94 2.92
CA THR A 81 8.60 6.43 3.86
C THR A 81 9.12 5.06 3.43
N ALA A 82 8.21 4.11 3.13
CA ALA A 82 8.59 2.77 2.73
C ALA A 82 9.25 2.71 1.34
N ILE A 83 8.77 3.50 0.36
CA ILE A 83 9.40 3.57 -0.97
C ILE A 83 10.81 4.17 -0.89
N SER A 84 11.00 5.21 -0.08
CA SER A 84 12.34 5.79 0.12
C SER A 84 13.31 4.76 0.68
N GLU A 85 12.86 3.95 1.64
CA GLU A 85 13.66 2.87 2.22
C GLU A 85 14.00 1.77 1.20
N LEU A 86 13.00 1.29 0.47
CA LEU A 86 13.18 0.23 -0.52
C LEU A 86 14.11 0.66 -1.67
N ARG A 87 14.05 1.94 -2.08
CA ARG A 87 15.00 2.51 -3.05
C ARG A 87 16.42 2.57 -2.52
N ARG A 88 16.61 2.85 -1.23
CA ARG A 88 17.92 2.86 -0.57
C ARG A 88 18.55 1.47 -0.55
N LYS A 89 17.75 0.43 -0.31
CA LYS A 89 18.20 -0.96 -0.21
C LYS A 89 18.54 -1.65 -1.55
N ARG A 90 18.36 -0.97 -2.71
CA ARG A 90 18.65 -1.49 -4.08
C ARG A 90 18.26 -2.97 -4.27
N GLN A 91 16.98 -3.29 -4.14
CA GLN A 91 16.48 -4.59 -4.58
C GLN A 91 16.51 -4.65 -6.12
N GLU A 92 17.20 -5.64 -6.68
CA GLU A 92 17.11 -5.97 -8.11
C GLU A 92 15.80 -6.73 -8.33
N PHE A 93 14.91 -6.18 -9.17
CA PHE A 93 13.66 -6.83 -9.55
C PHE A 93 13.82 -7.42 -10.95
N VAL A 94 13.34 -8.66 -11.13
CA VAL A 94 13.31 -9.30 -12.44
C VAL A 94 12.38 -8.51 -13.35
N ALA A 95 12.92 -8.02 -14.47
CA ALA A 95 12.12 -7.36 -15.48
C ALA A 95 11.31 -8.42 -16.24
N ILE A 96 9.99 -8.42 -16.06
CA ILE A 96 9.08 -9.19 -16.91
C ILE A 96 9.04 -8.52 -18.28
N GLU A 97 9.29 -9.30 -19.34
CA GLU A 97 9.29 -8.79 -20.71
C GLU A 97 7.89 -8.27 -21.11
N GLU A 98 7.83 -7.13 -21.79
CA GLU A 98 6.55 -6.50 -22.18
C GLU A 98 5.71 -7.41 -23.10
N SER A 99 6.39 -8.21 -23.93
CA SER A 99 5.79 -9.21 -24.83
C SER A 99 4.97 -10.27 -24.09
N GLN A 100 5.40 -10.65 -22.89
CA GLN A 100 4.69 -11.62 -22.05
C GLN A 100 3.41 -11.02 -21.45
N ILE A 101 3.41 -9.71 -21.19
CA ILE A 101 2.27 -8.99 -20.60
C ILE A 101 1.22 -8.67 -21.66
N SER A 102 1.63 -8.30 -22.88
CA SER A 102 0.71 -7.87 -23.94
C SER A 102 -0.23 -8.98 -24.42
N ASN A 103 0.19 -10.25 -24.32
CA ASN A 103 -0.55 -11.40 -24.83
C ASN A 103 -1.54 -12.02 -23.83
N VAL A 104 -1.64 -11.47 -22.62
CA VAL A 104 -2.52 -11.99 -21.56
C VAL A 104 -3.97 -11.54 -21.77
N SER A 105 -4.91 -12.50 -21.80
CA SER A 105 -6.36 -12.26 -21.84
C SER A 105 -6.85 -11.60 -20.54
N GLU A 106 -7.77 -10.64 -20.67
CA GLU A 106 -8.34 -9.95 -19.51
C GLU A 106 -9.32 -10.83 -18.73
N GLU A 107 -10.02 -11.70 -19.43
CA GLU A 107 -10.94 -12.68 -18.87
C GLU A 107 -10.20 -13.66 -17.95
N GLU A 108 -9.07 -14.21 -18.41
CA GLU A 108 -8.25 -15.15 -17.64
C GLU A 108 -7.67 -14.51 -16.36
N VAL A 109 -7.24 -13.25 -16.44
CA VAL A 109 -6.74 -12.48 -15.29
C VAL A 109 -7.85 -12.29 -14.26
N SER A 110 -9.05 -11.91 -14.71
CA SER A 110 -10.19 -11.68 -13.83
C SER A 110 -10.64 -12.98 -13.15
N GLU A 111 -10.65 -14.10 -13.86
CA GLU A 111 -10.98 -15.39 -13.28
C GLU A 111 -9.95 -15.83 -12.24
N MET A 112 -8.65 -15.67 -12.51
CA MET A 112 -7.61 -16.05 -11.56
C MET A 112 -7.69 -15.21 -10.27
N LEU A 113 -7.80 -13.89 -10.41
CA LEU A 113 -7.85 -12.97 -9.26
C LEU A 113 -9.19 -13.01 -8.51
N GLY A 114 -10.26 -13.52 -9.14
CA GLY A 114 -11.60 -13.61 -8.57
C GLY A 114 -11.94 -14.93 -7.86
N ARG A 115 -11.06 -15.95 -7.93
CA ARG A 115 -11.28 -17.25 -7.27
C ARG A 115 -11.14 -17.12 -5.75
N SER A 116 -12.01 -17.83 -5.01
CA SER A 116 -11.89 -18.01 -3.56
C SER A 116 -10.56 -18.72 -3.27
N SER A 117 -9.65 -18.03 -2.58
CA SER A 117 -8.25 -18.43 -2.53
C SER A 117 -8.02 -19.59 -1.55
N THR A 118 -7.44 -20.69 -2.02
CA THR A 118 -6.84 -21.69 -1.13
C THR A 118 -5.57 -21.13 -0.46
N THR A 119 -5.09 -21.74 0.63
CA THR A 119 -3.83 -21.33 1.27
C THR A 119 -2.67 -21.29 0.28
N GLU A 120 -2.60 -22.29 -0.61
CA GLU A 120 -1.57 -22.36 -1.66
C GLU A 120 -1.67 -21.19 -2.67
N GLN A 121 -2.88 -20.75 -3.02
CA GLN A 121 -3.07 -19.59 -3.89
C GLN A 121 -2.68 -18.28 -3.21
N LEU A 122 -2.90 -18.17 -1.90
CA LEU A 122 -2.45 -17.02 -1.11
C LEU A 122 -0.93 -16.95 -1.04
N ASP A 123 -0.27 -18.08 -0.80
CA ASP A 123 1.20 -18.16 -0.77
C ASP A 123 1.81 -17.78 -2.14
N LYS A 124 1.22 -18.26 -3.24
CA LYS A 124 1.62 -17.88 -4.61
C LYS A 124 1.40 -16.38 -4.88
N LEU A 125 0.29 -15.83 -4.42
CA LEU A 125 0.02 -14.39 -4.56
C LEU A 125 1.02 -13.56 -3.78
N GLU A 126 1.37 -13.95 -2.55
CA GLU A 126 2.39 -13.27 -1.75
C GLU A 126 3.77 -13.33 -2.43
N ALA A 127 4.17 -14.51 -2.92
CA ALA A 127 5.41 -14.65 -3.69
C ALA A 127 5.42 -13.84 -5.01
N ALA A 128 4.28 -13.71 -5.68
CA ALA A 128 4.16 -12.90 -6.90
C ALA A 128 4.22 -11.40 -6.58
N LEU A 129 3.62 -10.96 -5.47
CA LEU A 129 3.71 -9.57 -5.00
C LEU A 129 5.16 -9.20 -4.64
N GLU A 130 5.93 -10.13 -4.07
CA GLU A 130 7.34 -9.92 -3.72
C GLU A 130 8.20 -9.58 -4.95
N GLN A 131 7.88 -10.15 -6.11
CA GLN A 131 8.60 -9.93 -7.36
C GLN A 131 8.25 -8.61 -8.05
N LEU A 132 7.19 -7.92 -7.61
CA LEU A 132 6.84 -6.61 -8.17
C LEU A 132 7.78 -5.51 -7.67
N PRO A 133 8.09 -4.52 -8.51
CA PRO A 133 8.75 -3.30 -8.08
C PRO A 133 7.99 -2.63 -6.92
N PRO A 134 8.68 -1.94 -5.98
CA PRO A 134 8.08 -1.42 -4.76
C PRO A 134 6.88 -0.51 -4.99
N ASP A 135 6.99 0.36 -6.00
CA ASP A 135 5.93 1.30 -6.38
C ASP A 135 4.69 0.59 -6.94
N GLU A 136 4.89 -0.49 -7.70
CA GLU A 136 3.80 -1.30 -8.25
C GLU A 136 3.12 -2.14 -7.17
N ARG A 137 3.91 -2.78 -6.31
CA ARG A 137 3.42 -3.52 -5.14
C ARG A 137 2.61 -2.63 -4.22
N ALA A 138 3.11 -1.45 -3.88
CA ALA A 138 2.38 -0.51 -3.04
C ALA A 138 1.05 -0.10 -3.66
N LEU A 139 1.03 0.17 -4.97
CA LEU A 139 -0.17 0.61 -5.67
C LEU A 139 -1.28 -0.45 -5.62
N ILE A 140 -0.94 -1.73 -5.87
CA ILE A 140 -1.92 -2.82 -5.86
C ILE A 140 -2.42 -3.12 -4.44
N LEU A 141 -1.54 -3.06 -3.43
CA LEU A 141 -1.89 -3.25 -2.03
C LEU A 141 -2.83 -2.14 -1.53
N LEU A 142 -2.53 -0.87 -1.86
CA LEU A 142 -3.38 0.25 -1.48
C LEU A 142 -4.77 0.15 -2.13
N PHE A 143 -4.85 -0.22 -3.41
CA PHE A 143 -6.10 -0.34 -4.12
C PHE A 143 -6.97 -1.50 -3.59
N TYR A 144 -6.41 -2.71 -3.48
CA TYR A 144 -7.18 -3.91 -3.14
C TYR A 144 -7.28 -4.19 -1.65
N MET A 145 -6.20 -3.98 -0.88
CA MET A 145 -6.21 -4.33 0.55
C MET A 145 -6.63 -3.17 1.44
N LYS A 146 -6.37 -1.93 1.02
CA LYS A 146 -6.77 -0.73 1.77
C LYS A 146 -7.95 0.01 1.13
N GLU A 147 -8.54 -0.59 0.10
CA GLU A 147 -9.75 -0.14 -0.59
C GLU A 147 -9.66 1.32 -1.06
N LYS A 148 -8.46 1.77 -1.45
CA LYS A 148 -8.25 3.15 -1.86
C LYS A 148 -8.74 3.39 -3.27
N THR A 149 -9.50 4.48 -3.43
CA THR A 149 -9.98 4.89 -4.75
C THR A 149 -8.84 5.41 -5.62
N VAL A 150 -9.05 5.50 -6.93
CA VAL A 150 -8.05 6.08 -7.84
C VAL A 150 -7.70 7.51 -7.43
N ASP A 151 -8.68 8.29 -6.98
CA ASP A 151 -8.46 9.67 -6.54
C ASP A 151 -7.61 9.71 -5.26
N GLU A 152 -7.87 8.85 -4.28
CA GLU A 152 -7.03 8.74 -3.09
C GLU A 152 -5.61 8.27 -3.43
N LEU A 153 -5.46 7.36 -4.39
CA LEU A 153 -4.16 6.92 -4.87
C LEU A 153 -3.37 8.05 -5.54
N THR A 154 -4.03 9.00 -6.20
CA THR A 154 -3.35 10.19 -6.74
C THR A 154 -2.70 11.01 -5.62
N VAL A 155 -3.41 11.16 -4.49
CA VAL A 155 -2.90 11.87 -3.31
C VAL A 155 -1.76 11.09 -2.65
N ILE A 156 -1.89 9.78 -2.53
CA ILE A 156 -0.91 8.91 -1.86
C ILE A 156 0.39 8.82 -2.66
N THR A 157 0.29 8.64 -3.98
CA THR A 157 1.44 8.32 -4.84
C THR A 157 2.00 9.51 -5.60
N GLY A 158 1.22 10.60 -5.74
CA GLY A 158 1.56 11.74 -6.59
C GLY A 158 1.42 11.48 -8.10
N LEU A 159 0.91 10.31 -8.49
CA LEU A 159 0.69 9.95 -9.89
C LEU A 159 -0.67 10.44 -10.39
N GLY A 160 -0.76 10.77 -11.69
CA GLY A 160 -2.04 11.11 -12.33
C GLY A 160 -2.99 9.90 -12.43
N ALA A 161 -4.30 10.15 -12.38
CA ALA A 161 -5.33 9.11 -12.40
C ALA A 161 -5.21 8.16 -13.60
N SER A 162 -4.93 8.67 -14.80
CA SER A 162 -4.72 7.85 -15.99
C SER A 162 -3.51 6.92 -15.86
N ASN A 163 -2.41 7.41 -15.27
CA ASN A 163 -1.22 6.61 -15.02
C ASN A 163 -1.51 5.49 -14.01
N ILE A 164 -2.24 5.79 -12.94
CA ILE A 164 -2.67 4.80 -11.95
C ILE A 164 -3.52 3.70 -12.59
N LYS A 165 -4.52 4.05 -13.41
CA LYS A 165 -5.37 3.06 -14.09
C LYS A 165 -4.57 2.14 -15.01
N VAL A 166 -3.67 2.71 -15.81
CA VAL A 166 -2.78 1.94 -16.71
C VAL A 166 -1.85 1.04 -15.91
N LYS A 167 -1.25 1.54 -14.82
CA LYS A 167 -0.39 0.75 -13.93
C LYS A 167 -1.15 -0.39 -13.28
N LEU A 168 -2.32 -0.15 -12.70
CA LEU A 168 -3.14 -1.19 -12.08
C LEU A 168 -3.48 -2.30 -13.08
N HIS A 169 -3.83 -1.94 -14.32
CA HIS A 169 -4.07 -2.91 -15.39
C HIS A 169 -2.83 -3.78 -15.66
N ARG A 170 -1.69 -3.13 -15.86
CA ARG A 170 -0.42 -3.81 -16.15
C ARG A 170 0.04 -4.70 -15.00
N ILE A 171 -0.14 -4.25 -13.74
CA ILE A 171 0.23 -5.00 -12.54
C ILE A 171 -0.59 -6.30 -12.43
N ARG A 172 -1.90 -6.25 -12.71
CA ARG A 172 -2.75 -7.46 -12.70
C ARG A 172 -2.26 -8.50 -13.72
N LYS A 173 -1.91 -8.06 -14.92
CA LYS A 173 -1.33 -8.96 -15.95
C LYS A 173 0.02 -9.53 -15.52
N LYS A 174 0.89 -8.72 -14.90
CA LYS A 174 2.16 -9.21 -14.33
C LYS A 174 1.94 -10.28 -13.26
N LEU A 175 1.01 -10.03 -12.32
CA LEU A 175 0.68 -11.00 -11.27
C LEU A 175 0.17 -12.31 -11.87
N PHE A 176 -0.68 -12.25 -12.90
CA PHE A 176 -1.14 -13.44 -13.61
C PHE A 176 0.01 -14.26 -14.21
N VAL A 177 0.92 -13.59 -14.95
CA VAL A 177 2.10 -14.25 -15.55
C VAL A 177 2.98 -14.90 -14.48
N LEU A 178 3.24 -14.18 -13.38
CA LEU A 178 4.05 -14.69 -12.27
C LEU A 178 3.43 -15.92 -11.62
N ILE A 179 2.13 -15.88 -11.32
CA ILE A 179 1.44 -17.00 -10.67
C ILE A 179 1.38 -18.21 -11.62
N LYS A 180 1.08 -17.99 -12.91
CA LYS A 180 1.12 -19.06 -13.94
C LYS A 180 2.49 -19.72 -14.03
N GLY A 181 3.57 -18.94 -14.07
CA GLY A 181 4.93 -19.47 -14.09
C GLY A 181 5.31 -20.27 -12.83
N MET A 182 4.61 -20.10 -11.71
CA MET A 182 4.77 -20.91 -10.51
C MET A 182 3.94 -22.20 -10.54
N GLU A 183 2.92 -22.32 -11.40
CA GLU A 183 2.13 -23.55 -11.57
C GLU A 183 2.78 -24.54 -12.55
N GLU A 184 3.66 -24.06 -13.42
CA GLU A 184 4.35 -24.86 -14.44
C GLU A 184 5.69 -25.48 -13.97
N ASN A 185 6.12 -25.18 -12.73
CA ASN A 185 7.31 -25.73 -12.07
C ASN A 185 6.94 -26.71 -10.95
#